data_AF-A0A2S2Q1V7-F1
#
_entry.id   AF-A0A2S2Q1V7-F1
#
_cell.length_a   1.000
_cell.length_b   1.000
_cell.length_c   1.000
_cell.angle_alpha   90.00
_cell.angle_beta   90.00
_cell.angle_gamma   90.00
#
_symmetry.space_group_name_H-M   'P 1'
#
loop_
_entity.id
_entity.type
_entity.pdbx_description
1 polymer ?
#
loop_
_entity_poly.entity_id
_entity_poly.type
_entity_poly.pdbx_seq_one_letter_code
_entity_poly.pdbx_strand_id
1 'polypeptide(L)'
;PVSENNEIKYYAHNEELFDIIHNIHLSIGNGGRNRMEYEVNTKYKNITRDMIMLYLNSCESCKKKEAQPRKDRWCNQLYLLISNINTCHYSLICHISLNHIRYLY
;
A
#
# COMPACT_ATOMS: atom_id res chain seq x y z
N PRO A 1 4.80 -13.38 -31.54
CA PRO A 1 3.35 -13.19 -31.39
C PRO A 1 3.07 -12.02 -30.44
N VAL A 2 2.69 -10.88 -31.01
CA VAL A 2 2.30 -9.69 -30.25
C VAL A 2 0.95 -9.98 -29.61
N SER A 3 0.90 -10.18 -28.30
CA SER A 3 -0.35 -10.20 -27.55
C SER A 3 -0.74 -8.75 -27.25
N GLU A 4 -1.14 -8.00 -28.28
CA GLU A 4 -1.68 -6.66 -28.11
C GLU A 4 -3.17 -6.79 -27.78
N ASN A 5 -3.46 -6.77 -26.49
CA ASN A 5 -4.76 -6.30 -26.03
C ASN A 5 -4.90 -4.87 -26.59
N ASN A 6 -5.82 -4.65 -27.54
CA ASN A 6 -6.10 -3.37 -28.19
C ASN A 6 -6.72 -2.34 -27.21
N GLU A 7 -6.09 -2.14 -26.06
CA GLU A 7 -6.53 -1.19 -25.05
C GLU A 7 -6.04 0.20 -25.43
N ILE A 8 -6.98 1.06 -25.84
CA ILE A 8 -6.70 2.46 -26.14
C ILE A 8 -6.31 3.17 -24.84
N LYS A 9 -5.14 3.83 -24.84
CA LYS A 9 -4.66 4.65 -23.72
C LYS A 9 -4.56 6.11 -24.11
N TYR A 10 -4.89 6.98 -23.17
CA TYR A 10 -4.90 8.42 -23.34
C TYR A 10 -3.59 9.06 -22.87
N TYR A 11 -3.31 10.25 -23.38
CA TYR A 11 -2.28 11.12 -22.87
C TYR A 11 -2.95 12.29 -22.16
N ALA A 12 -2.67 12.46 -20.88
CA ALA A 12 -3.18 13.56 -20.08
C ALA A 12 -2.39 14.84 -20.35
N HIS A 13 -3.04 16.01 -20.36
CA HIS A 13 -2.33 17.28 -20.34
C HIS A 13 -1.71 17.52 -18.97
N ASN A 14 -0.60 18.27 -18.93
CA ASN A 14 0.12 18.55 -17.68
C ASN A 14 -0.77 19.23 -16.64
N GLU A 15 -1.67 20.11 -17.07
CA GLU A 15 -2.61 20.85 -16.22
C GLU A 15 -3.65 19.93 -15.56
N GLU A 16 -3.93 18.77 -16.17
CA GLU A 16 -4.94 17.81 -15.69
C GLU A 16 -4.33 16.67 -14.84
N LEU A 17 -3.00 16.53 -14.82
CA LEU A 17 -2.31 15.41 -14.16
C LEU A 17 -2.70 15.28 -12.69
N PHE A 18 -2.74 16.41 -11.97
CA PHE A 18 -3.08 16.40 -10.55
C PHE A 18 -4.51 15.92 -10.33
N ASP A 19 -5.47 16.48 -11.05
CA ASP A 19 -6.89 16.14 -10.90
C ASP A 19 -7.17 14.68 -11.29
N ILE A 20 -6.54 14.19 -12.36
CA ILE A 20 -6.66 12.80 -12.78
C ILE A 20 -6.14 11.86 -11.69
N ILE A 21 -4.93 12.10 -11.17
CA ILE A 21 -4.34 11.27 -10.11
C ILE A 21 -5.19 11.35 -8.83
N HIS A 22 -5.65 12.55 -8.46
CA HIS A 22 -6.48 12.76 -7.29
C HIS A 22 -7.81 12.00 -7.39
N ASN A 23 -8.51 12.12 -8.52
CA ASN A 23 -9.79 11.44 -8.74
C ASN A 23 -9.64 9.91 -8.75
N ILE A 24 -8.57 9.37 -9.36
CA ILE A 24 -8.27 7.93 -9.29
C ILE A 24 -7.99 7.51 -7.85
N HIS A 25 -7.22 8.30 -7.10
CA HIS A 25 -6.92 8.00 -5.70
C HIS A 25 -8.16 7.90 -4.83
N LEU A 26 -9.11 8.83 -5.02
CA LEU A 26 -10.40 8.82 -4.33
C LEU A 26 -11.25 7.63 -4.76
N SER A 27 -11.34 7.34 -6.06
CA SER A 27 -12.20 6.27 -6.59
C SER A 27 -11.80 4.88 -6.08
N ILE A 28 -10.51 4.65 -5.83
CA ILE A 28 -10.02 3.36 -5.31
C ILE A 28 -9.94 3.30 -3.78
N GLY A 29 -10.47 4.32 -3.08
CA GLY A 29 -10.54 4.36 -1.63
C GLY A 29 -9.20 4.68 -0.96
N ASN A 30 -8.49 5.69 -1.47
CA ASN A 30 -7.15 6.08 -1.01
C ASN A 30 -6.14 4.93 -1.11
N GLY A 31 -6.10 4.29 -2.28
CA GLY A 31 -5.21 3.17 -2.57
C GLY A 31 -3.74 3.58 -2.58
N GLY A 32 -2.86 2.66 -2.16
CA GLY A 32 -1.42 2.88 -2.18
C GLY A 32 -0.82 2.78 -3.59
N ARG A 33 0.50 2.98 -3.67
CA ARG A 33 1.28 3.04 -4.91
C ARG A 33 0.94 1.96 -5.95
N ASN A 34 0.96 0.68 -5.58
CA ASN A 34 0.75 -0.40 -6.55
C ASN A 34 -0.68 -0.40 -7.14
N ARG A 35 -1.70 -0.01 -6.35
CA ARG A 35 -3.08 0.09 -6.85
C ARG A 35 -3.25 1.31 -7.75
N MET A 36 -2.65 2.44 -7.35
CA MET A 36 -2.61 3.64 -8.19
C MET A 36 -1.95 3.36 -9.54
N GLU A 37 -0.78 2.68 -9.55
CA GLU A 37 -0.08 2.32 -10.79
C GLU A 37 -0.90 1.43 -11.71
N TYR A 38 -1.61 0.45 -11.15
CA TYR A 38 -2.48 -0.40 -11.93
C TYR A 38 -3.59 0.41 -12.61
N GLU A 39 -4.35 1.18 -11.84
CA GLU A 39 -5.51 1.95 -12.32
C GLU A 39 -5.15 3.10 -13.26
N VAL A 40 -4.00 3.73 -13.05
CA VAL A 40 -3.48 4.75 -13.97
C VAL A 40 -3.09 4.10 -15.29
N ASN A 41 -2.38 2.97 -15.26
CA ASN A 41 -1.88 2.31 -16.47
C ASN A 41 -2.97 1.67 -17.32
N THR A 42 -4.17 1.41 -16.80
CA THR A 42 -5.31 0.96 -17.63
C THR A 42 -5.80 2.07 -18.56
N LYS A 43 -5.67 3.35 -18.17
CA LYS A 43 -6.24 4.49 -18.91
C LYS A 43 -5.23 5.41 -19.54
N TYR A 44 -4.08 5.65 -18.91
CA TYR A 44 -3.13 6.69 -19.31
C TYR A 44 -1.75 6.15 -19.60
N LYS A 45 -1.08 6.70 -20.62
CA LYS A 45 0.26 6.25 -21.03
C LYS A 45 1.40 7.11 -20.48
N ASN A 46 1.14 8.40 -20.22
CA ASN A 46 2.17 9.37 -19.83
C ASN A 46 2.24 9.68 -18.33
N ILE A 47 1.37 9.09 -17.52
CA ILE A 47 1.42 9.26 -16.06
C ILE A 47 2.39 8.22 -15.49
N THR A 48 3.49 8.70 -14.90
CA THR A 48 4.56 7.84 -14.41
C THR A 48 4.40 7.51 -12.93
N ARG A 49 5.13 6.48 -12.48
CA ARG A 49 5.26 6.14 -11.06
C ARG A 49 5.75 7.31 -10.22
N ASP A 50 6.69 8.11 -10.72
CA ASP A 50 7.24 9.24 -9.97
C ASP A 50 6.18 10.32 -9.72
N MET A 51 5.30 10.57 -10.70
CA MET A 51 4.16 11.47 -10.53
C MET A 51 3.18 10.94 -9.46
N ILE A 52 2.91 9.63 -9.48
CA ILE A 52 2.06 8.98 -8.45
C ILE A 52 2.70 9.11 -7.06
N MET A 53 4.01 8.84 -6.94
CA MET A 53 4.71 8.96 -5.66
C MET A 53 4.75 10.40 -5.16
N LEU A 54 4.99 11.37 -6.03
CA LEU A 54 4.95 12.80 -5.70
C LEU A 54 3.59 13.20 -5.13
N TYR A 55 2.51 12.74 -5.75
CA TYR A 55 1.16 12.94 -5.23
C TYR A 55 0.95 12.27 -3.86
N LEU A 56 1.29 10.98 -3.71
CA LEU A 56 1.08 10.26 -2.45
C LEU A 56 1.88 10.88 -1.29
N ASN A 57 3.11 11.35 -1.59
CA ASN A 57 3.97 12.05 -0.64
C ASN A 57 3.45 13.43 -0.23
N SER A 58 2.48 14.01 -0.96
CA SER A 58 1.84 15.26 -0.60
C SER A 58 0.43 15.08 -0.03
N CYS A 59 -0.20 13.92 -0.27
CA CYS A 59 -1.54 13.60 0.20
C CYS A 59 -1.63 13.48 1.73
N GLU A 60 -2.51 14.28 2.35
CA GLU A 60 -2.66 14.34 3.81
C GLU A 60 -3.17 13.01 4.40
N SER A 61 -4.11 12.32 3.73
CA SER A 61 -4.66 11.05 4.20
C SER A 61 -3.60 9.94 4.18
N CYS A 62 -2.71 9.94 3.19
CA CYS A 62 -1.57 9.03 3.11
C CYS A 62 -0.54 9.32 4.20
N LYS A 63 -0.15 10.59 4.38
CA LYS A 63 0.79 10.99 5.45
C LYS A 63 0.32 10.59 6.84
N LYS A 64 -0.97 10.79 7.14
CA LYS A 64 -1.55 10.37 8.43
C LYS A 64 -1.47 8.86 8.64
N LYS A 65 -1.66 8.06 7.59
CA LYS A 65 -1.54 6.59 7.65
C LYS A 65 -0.10 6.13 7.83
N GLU A 66 0.87 6.80 7.19
CA GLU A 66 2.29 6.47 7.32
C GLU A 66 2.86 6.83 8.70
N ALA A 67 2.38 7.93 9.29
CA ALA A 67 2.75 8.34 10.64
C ALA A 67 2.19 7.41 11.74
N GLN A 68 1.16 6.62 11.43
CA GLN A 68 0.66 5.62 12.37
C GLN A 68 1.58 4.40 12.38
N PRO A 69 1.98 3.91 13.56
CA PRO A 69 2.67 2.63 13.67
C PRO A 69 1.86 1.58 12.93
N ARG A 70 2.49 0.85 12.01
CA ARG A 70 1.85 -0.29 11.34
C ARG A 70 1.47 -1.25 12.45
N LYS A 71 0.20 -1.25 12.89
CA LYS A 71 -0.33 -2.33 13.72
C LYS A 71 -0.14 -3.58 12.89
N ASP A 72 0.85 -4.36 13.28
CA ASP A 72 1.22 -5.65 12.76
C ASP A 72 -0.05 -6.50 12.76
N ARG A 73 -0.70 -6.55 11.59
CA ARG A 73 -1.92 -7.36 11.37
C ARG A 73 -1.70 -8.83 11.71
N TRP A 74 -0.43 -9.24 11.76
CA TRP A 74 0.04 -10.56 12.18
C TRP A 74 -0.26 -10.87 13.65
N CYS A 75 -0.30 -9.87 14.54
CA CYS A 75 -0.56 -10.11 15.96
C CYS A 75 -2.07 -10.24 16.27
N ASN A 76 -2.94 -9.53 15.54
CA ASN A 76 -4.39 -9.60 15.78
C ASN A 76 -5.04 -10.87 15.23
N GLN A 77 -4.53 -11.46 14.15
CA GLN A 77 -5.05 -12.74 13.64
C GLN A 77 -4.59 -13.91 14.53
N LEU A 78 -3.39 -13.83 15.12
CA LEU A 78 -2.86 -14.89 15.97
C LEU A 78 -3.49 -14.86 17.37
N TYR A 79 -3.70 -13.69 17.97
CA TYR A 79 -4.27 -13.57 19.33
C TYR A 79 -5.66 -14.24 19.48
N LEU A 80 -6.50 -14.20 18.43
CA LEU A 80 -7.82 -14.85 18.43
C LEU A 80 -7.77 -16.37 18.18
N LEU A 81 -6.66 -16.90 17.65
CA LEU A 81 -6.46 -18.34 17.45
C LEU A 81 -5.78 -19.01 18.66
N ILE A 82 -4.96 -18.27 19.41
CA ILE A 82 -4.21 -18.82 20.56
C ILE A 82 -5.11 -18.97 21.80
N SER A 83 -6.24 -18.25 21.91
CA SER A 83 -7.14 -18.32 23.06
C SER A 83 -7.90 -19.65 23.20
N ASN A 84 -7.70 -20.62 22.29
CA ASN A 84 -8.39 -21.92 22.32
C ASN A 84 -7.48 -23.16 22.25
N ILE A 85 -6.15 -23.02 22.30
CA ILE A 85 -5.27 -24.20 22.23
C ILE A 85 -4.19 -24.11 23.32
N ASN A 86 -4.43 -24.85 24.41
CA ASN A 86 -3.44 -25.21 25.43
C ASN A 86 -2.37 -26.15 24.86
N THR A 87 -1.43 -25.68 24.05
CA THR A 87 -0.21 -26.47 23.75
C THR A 87 1.04 -25.60 23.67
N CYS A 88 1.69 -25.47 24.83
CA CYS A 88 3.07 -25.87 25.08
C CYS A 88 3.96 -26.17 23.84
N HIS A 89 4.25 -25.20 22.96
CA HIS A 89 5.48 -25.23 22.12
C HIS A 89 5.83 -23.93 21.35
N TYR A 90 5.15 -22.80 21.58
CA TYR A 90 5.44 -21.54 20.87
C TYR A 90 6.33 -20.54 21.64
N SER A 91 6.86 -20.94 22.80
CA SER A 91 7.60 -20.02 23.69
C SER A 91 8.99 -19.60 23.15
N LEU A 92 9.60 -20.35 22.22
CA LEU A 92 10.98 -20.05 21.81
C LEU A 92 11.09 -19.12 20.58
N ILE A 93 10.15 -19.18 19.64
CA ILE A 93 10.20 -18.36 18.41
C ILE A 93 9.78 -16.92 18.71
N CYS A 94 8.80 -16.70 19.60
CA CYS A 94 8.42 -15.34 20.02
C CYS A 94 9.48 -14.63 20.87
N HIS A 95 10.30 -15.36 21.64
CA HIS A 95 11.34 -14.74 22.47
C HIS A 95 12.52 -14.19 21.67
N ILE A 96 12.84 -14.75 20.51
CA ILE A 96 13.93 -14.23 19.67
C ILE A 96 13.53 -12.91 19.01
N SER A 97 12.28 -12.78 18.55
CA SER A 97 11.79 -11.54 17.92
C SER A 97 11.55 -10.40 18.92
N LEU A 98 11.18 -10.69 20.17
CA LEU A 98 10.99 -9.65 21.21
C LEU A 98 12.30 -9.12 21.78
N ASN A 99 13.36 -9.95 21.87
CA ASN A 99 14.65 -9.49 22.39
C ASN A 99 15.37 -8.53 21.42
N HIS A 100 15.16 -8.64 20.11
CA HIS A 100 15.77 -7.70 19.15
C HIS A 100 15.12 -6.31 19.18
N ILE A 101 13.88 -6.19 19.67
CA ILE A 101 13.19 -4.89 19.80
C ILE A 101 13.61 -4.17 21.09
N ARG A 102 13.99 -4.90 22.13
CA ARG A 102 14.33 -4.33 23.45
C ARG A 102 15.76 -3.77 23.54
N TYR A 103 16.61 -3.97 22.52
CA TYR A 103 17.98 -3.43 22.46
C TYR A 103 18.11 -2.20 21.54
N LEU A 104 17.02 -1.73 20.92
CA LEU A 104 17.03 -0.58 20.01
C LEU A 104 16.23 0.63 20.56
N TYR A 105 15.84 0.61 21.83
CA TYR A 105 15.26 1.74 22.58
C TYR A 105 15.85 1.82 23.98
#